data_AF-A0A4S2JM72-F1
#
_entry.id   AF-A0A4S2JM72-F1
#
_cell.length_a   1.000
_cell.length_b   1.000
_cell.length_c   1.000
_cell.angle_alpha   90.00
_cell.angle_beta   90.00
_cell.angle_gamma   90.00
#
_symmetry.space_group_name_H-M   'P 1'
#
loop_
_entity.id
_entity.type
_entity.pdbx_description
1 polymer ?
#
loop_
_entity_poly.entity_id
_entity_poly.type
_entity_poly.pdbx_seq_one_letter_code
_entity_poly.pdbx_strand_id
1 'polypeptide(L)'
;MEQLIAAQHELYARMTRTYDNLKKAGAAKITRALIALPLKVLDTKWEKFERNHEILLKDYGKNLTEHTYLKEDLFEQAENDLGLDRNGQACIET
;
A
#
# COMPACT_ATOMS: atom_id res chain seq x y z
N MET A 1 -14.33 -6.26 -11.12
CA MET A 1 -13.16 -5.49 -11.59
C MET A 1 -13.19 -4.06 -11.06
N GLU A 2 -14.06 -3.16 -11.55
CA GLU A 2 -14.11 -1.74 -11.11
C GLU A 2 -14.15 -1.54 -9.60
N GLN A 3 -14.97 -2.33 -8.88
CA GLN A 3 -15.05 -2.25 -7.42
C GLN A 3 -13.73 -2.65 -6.73
N LEU A 4 -12.98 -3.61 -7.28
CA LEU A 4 -11.66 -3.99 -6.77
C LEU A 4 -10.64 -2.89 -7.05
N ILE A 5 -10.69 -2.26 -8.22
CA ILE A 5 -9.82 -1.11 -8.57
C ILE A 5 -10.09 0.08 -7.64
N ALA A 6 -11.36 0.43 -7.44
CA ALA A 6 -11.75 1.47 -6.48
C ALA A 6 -11.26 1.15 -5.06
N ALA A 7 -11.36 -0.12 -4.64
CA ALA A 7 -10.81 -0.57 -3.37
C ALA A 7 -9.28 -0.45 -3.29
N GLN A 8 -8.55 -0.65 -4.39
CA GLN A 8 -7.10 -0.42 -4.43
C GLN A 8 -6.73 1.04 -4.21
N HIS A 9 -7.40 1.98 -4.89
CA HIS A 9 -7.17 3.41 -4.67
C HIS A 9 -7.51 3.85 -3.24
N GLU A 10 -8.59 3.30 -2.66
CA GLU A 10 -8.95 3.59 -1.27
C GLU A 10 -7.91 3.03 -0.28
N LEU A 11 -7.45 1.79 -0.50
CA LEU A 11 -6.41 1.17 0.33
C LEU A 11 -5.11 1.97 0.26
N TYR A 12 -4.64 2.30 -0.93
CA TYR A 12 -3.46 3.14 -1.15
C TYR A 12 -3.59 4.46 -0.39
N ALA A 13 -4.66 5.24 -0.60
CA ALA A 13 -4.85 6.52 0.09
C ALA A 13 -4.90 6.40 1.62
N ARG A 14 -5.41 5.29 2.16
CA ARG A 14 -5.42 5.03 3.61
C ARG A 14 -4.04 4.63 4.14
N MET A 15 -3.27 3.85 3.37
CA MET A 15 -1.91 3.46 3.73
C MET A 15 -0.99 4.69 3.77
N THR A 16 -0.98 5.51 2.72
CA THR A 16 -0.15 6.72 2.65
C THR A 16 -0.48 7.69 3.78
N ARG A 17 -1.76 7.91 4.10
CA ARG A 17 -2.16 8.73 5.27
C ARG A 17 -1.67 8.16 6.60
N THR A 18 -1.75 6.85 6.78
CA THR A 18 -1.28 6.19 8.02
C THR A 18 0.22 6.35 8.15
N TYR A 19 0.96 6.17 7.05
CA TYR A 19 2.40 6.35 6.99
C TYR A 19 2.82 7.80 7.25
N ASP A 20 2.17 8.78 6.61
CA ASP A 20 2.45 10.20 6.84
C ASP A 20 2.13 10.65 8.27
N ASN A 21 1.06 10.11 8.87
CA ASN A 21 0.75 10.36 10.28
C ASN A 21 1.84 9.80 11.19
N LEU A 22 2.41 8.64 10.83
CA LEU A 22 3.54 8.05 11.56
C LEU A 22 4.80 8.91 11.42
N LYS A 23 5.13 9.41 10.22
CA LYS A 23 6.25 10.35 10.00
C LYS A 23 6.09 11.63 10.82
N LYS A 24 4.87 12.16 10.90
CA LYS A 24 4.53 13.38 11.65
C LYS A 24 4.53 13.19 13.16
N ALA A 25 4.44 11.95 13.65
CA ALA A 25 4.59 11.65 15.07
C ALA A 25 6.05 11.88 15.46
N GLY A 26 6.40 13.14 15.79
CA GLY A 26 7.78 13.56 16.04
C GLY A 26 8.46 12.83 17.21
N ALA A 27 9.80 12.85 17.20
CA ALA A 27 10.66 12.12 18.14
C ALA A 27 10.34 12.32 19.64
N ALA A 28 9.76 13.47 20.02
CA ALA A 28 9.46 13.80 21.41
C ALA A 28 8.21 13.08 21.99
N LYS A 29 7.39 12.41 21.16
CA LYS A 29 6.16 11.69 21.61
C LYS A 29 6.07 10.25 21.12
N ILE A 30 7.11 9.72 20.46
CA ILE A 30 7.13 8.35 20.00
C ILE A 30 7.18 7.41 21.21
N THR A 31 6.07 6.68 21.43
CA THR A 31 6.07 5.50 22.29
C THR A 31 6.06 4.25 21.42
N ARG A 32 6.54 3.12 21.95
CA ARG A 32 6.48 1.83 21.24
C ARG A 32 5.06 1.50 20.78
N ALA A 33 4.06 1.81 21.60
CA ALA A 33 2.65 1.61 21.27
C ALA A 33 2.17 2.53 20.13
N LEU A 34 2.64 3.79 20.10
CA LEU A 34 2.31 4.75 19.03
C LEU A 34 2.85 4.32 17.66
N ILE A 35 3.92 3.52 17.63
CA ILE A 35 4.45 2.93 16.38
C ILE A 35 3.80 1.58 16.07
N ALA A 36 3.73 0.67 17.06
CA ALA A 36 3.36 -0.72 16.83
C ALA A 36 1.92 -0.88 16.29
N LEU A 37 0.98 -0.05 16.76
CA LEU A 37 -0.40 -0.10 16.30
C LEU A 37 -0.55 0.34 14.83
N PRO A 38 -0.07 1.53 14.41
CA PRO A 38 -0.08 1.92 13.00
C PRO A 38 0.66 0.97 12.07
N LEU A 39 1.81 0.41 12.48
CA LEU A 39 2.53 -0.58 11.67
C LEU A 39 1.68 -1.83 11.42
N LYS A 40 1.09 -2.42 12.47
CA LYS A 40 0.19 -3.58 12.30
C LYS A 40 -1.00 -3.27 11.37
N VAL A 41 -1.51 -2.05 11.47
CA VAL A 41 -2.63 -1.55 10.64
C VAL A 41 -2.21 -1.35 9.18
N LEU A 42 -0.95 -0.98 8.93
CA LEU A 42 -0.33 -0.91 7.60
C LEU A 42 -0.12 -2.32 7.04
N ASP A 43 0.49 -3.24 7.78
CA ASP A 43 0.72 -4.63 7.35
C ASP A 43 -0.58 -5.30 6.88
N THR A 44 -1.64 -5.17 7.69
CA THR A 44 -2.95 -5.76 7.36
C THR A 44 -3.55 -5.17 6.08
N LYS A 45 -3.30 -3.89 5.80
CA LYS A 45 -3.78 -3.23 4.56
C LYS A 45 -2.94 -3.62 3.37
N TRP A 46 -1.63 -3.71 3.55
CA TRP A 46 -0.69 -4.15 2.53
C TRP A 46 -1.06 -5.56 2.05
N GLU A 47 -1.22 -6.52 2.95
CA GLU A 47 -1.64 -7.88 2.57
C GLU A 47 -2.97 -7.89 1.79
N LYS A 48 -3.91 -7.00 2.13
CA LYS A 48 -5.17 -6.90 1.40
C LYS A 48 -4.97 -6.28 0.02
N PHE A 49 -4.10 -5.29 -0.08
CA PHE A 49 -3.72 -4.63 -1.33
C PHE A 49 -3.05 -5.63 -2.29
N GLU A 50 -2.12 -6.44 -1.80
CA GLU A 50 -1.49 -7.55 -2.54
C GLU A 50 -2.53 -8.57 -3.02
N ARG A 51 -3.34 -9.12 -2.12
CA ARG A 51 -4.38 -10.10 -2.49
C ARG A 51 -5.35 -9.54 -3.53
N ASN A 52 -5.77 -8.29 -3.41
CA ASN A 52 -6.62 -7.65 -4.40
C ASN A 52 -5.92 -7.49 -5.75
N HIS A 53 -4.62 -7.16 -5.76
CA HIS A 53 -3.82 -7.00 -6.96
C HIS A 53 -3.67 -8.35 -7.68
N GLU A 54 -3.37 -9.42 -6.94
CA GLU A 54 -3.30 -10.78 -7.47
C GLU A 54 -4.63 -11.22 -8.10
N ILE A 55 -5.77 -10.98 -7.44
CA ILE A 55 -7.10 -11.27 -7.98
C ILE A 55 -7.34 -10.48 -9.27
N LEU A 56 -6.97 -9.20 -9.29
CA LEU A 56 -7.07 -8.34 -10.46
C LEU A 56 -6.29 -8.91 -11.65
N LEU A 57 -5.01 -9.26 -11.45
CA LEU A 57 -4.19 -9.83 -12.51
C LEU A 57 -4.70 -11.20 -12.97
N LYS A 58 -5.07 -12.07 -12.04
CA LYS A 58 -5.49 -13.45 -12.32
C LYS A 58 -6.84 -13.51 -13.05
N ASP A 59 -7.84 -12.81 -12.53
CA ASP A 59 -9.23 -12.97 -12.99
C ASP A 59 -9.60 -11.93 -14.06
N TYR A 60 -8.85 -10.81 -14.15
CA TYR A 60 -9.17 -9.68 -15.02
C TYR A 60 -7.99 -9.19 -15.87
N GLY A 61 -6.84 -9.88 -15.89
CA GLY A 61 -5.61 -9.42 -16.55
C GLY A 61 -5.78 -8.95 -18.00
N LYS A 62 -6.57 -9.66 -18.81
CA LYS A 62 -6.86 -9.27 -20.22
C LYS A 62 -7.62 -7.95 -20.35
N ASN A 63 -8.45 -7.62 -19.36
CA ASN A 63 -9.21 -6.37 -19.34
C ASN A 63 -8.40 -5.22 -18.73
N LEU A 64 -7.38 -5.54 -17.92
CA LEU A 64 -6.54 -4.57 -17.24
C LEU A 64 -5.43 -4.01 -18.12
N THR A 65 -5.00 -4.72 -19.17
CA THR A 65 -3.90 -4.28 -20.06
C THR A 65 -4.13 -2.91 -20.68
N GLU A 66 -5.38 -2.53 -20.94
CA GLU A 66 -5.73 -1.21 -21.47
C GLU A 66 -6.26 -0.25 -20.40
N HIS A 67 -6.50 -0.75 -19.19
CA HIS A 67 -7.06 -0.01 -18.08
C HIS A 67 -6.02 0.90 -17.41
N THR A 68 -6.46 2.05 -16.90
CA THR A 68 -5.57 3.05 -16.25
C THR A 68 -4.81 2.48 -15.06
N TYR A 69 -5.45 1.60 -14.30
CA TYR A 69 -4.85 0.91 -13.14
C TYR A 69 -3.45 0.31 -13.40
N LEU A 70 -3.22 -0.37 -14.54
CA LEU A 70 -1.88 -0.89 -14.88
C LEU A 70 -1.00 0.15 -15.56
N LYS A 71 -1.58 1.11 -16.28
CA LYS A 71 -0.82 2.19 -16.94
C LYS A 71 -0.20 3.16 -15.93
N GLU A 72 -0.90 3.42 -14.84
CA GLU A 72 -0.46 4.27 -13.73
C GLU A 72 0.41 3.50 -12.72
N ASP A 73 0.49 2.17 -12.87
CA ASP A 73 1.18 1.25 -11.96
C ASP A 73 0.99 1.61 -10.48
N LEU A 74 -0.27 1.65 -10.05
CA LEU A 74 -0.63 2.01 -8.67
C LEU A 74 0.06 1.11 -7.65
N PHE A 75 0.39 -0.12 -8.03
CA PHE A 75 1.08 -1.07 -7.15
C PHE A 75 2.53 -0.63 -6.91
N GLU A 76 3.30 -0.39 -7.97
CA GLU A 76 4.67 0.12 -7.86
C GLU A 76 4.70 1.50 -7.16
N GLN A 77 3.72 2.36 -7.43
CA GLN A 77 3.60 3.65 -6.74
C GLN A 77 3.44 3.47 -5.23
N ALA A 78 2.61 2.50 -4.80
CA ALA A 78 2.41 2.21 -3.38
C ALA A 78 3.68 1.70 -2.70
N GLU A 79 4.46 0.84 -3.37
CA GLU A 79 5.75 0.35 -2.87
C GLU A 79 6.72 1.53 -2.63
N ASN A 80 6.88 2.39 -3.64
CA ASN A 80 7.77 3.54 -3.56
C ASN A 80 7.38 4.54 -2.45
N ASP A 81 6.09 4.88 -2.34
CA ASP A 81 5.61 5.86 -1.36
C ASP A 81 5.69 5.38 0.08
N LEU A 82 5.60 4.06 0.30
CA LEU A 82 5.75 3.43 1.61
C LEU A 82 7.20 3.03 1.90
N GLY A 83 8.11 3.11 0.92
CA GLY A 83 9.50 2.69 1.04
C GLY A 83 9.65 1.17 1.14
N LEU A 84 8.81 0.43 0.43
CA LEU A 84 8.84 -1.03 0.35
C LEU A 84 9.58 -1.49 -0.91
N ASP A 85 10.22 -2.65 -0.83
CA ASP A 85 10.76 -3.36 -1.99
C ASP A 85 9.66 -4.16 -2.70
N ARG A 86 10.03 -4.83 -3.80
CA ARG A 86 9.12 -5.68 -4.60
C ARG A 86 8.55 -6.89 -3.85
N ASN A 87 8.98 -7.13 -2.62
CA ASN A 87 8.52 -8.20 -1.75
C ASN A 87 7.71 -7.64 -0.56
N GLY A 88 7.37 -6.35 -0.56
CA GLY A 88 6.66 -5.69 0.53
C GLY A 88 7.51 -5.48 1.80
N GLN A 89 8.83 -5.59 1.70
CA GLN A 89 9.75 -5.39 2.83
C GLN A 89 10.30 -3.96 2.84
N ALA A 90 10.49 -3.37 4.02
CA ALA A 90 11.05 -2.03 4.12
C ALA A 90 12.46 -1.97 3.48
N CYS A 91 12.64 -1.09 2.51
CA CYS A 91 13.95 -0.75 1.96
C CYS A 91 14.75 -0.04 3.05
N ILE A 92 15.66 -0.76 3.70
CA ILE A 92 16.62 -0.15 4.63
C ILE A 92 17.71 0.49 3.77
N GLU A 93 17.59 1.78 3.46
CA GLU A 93 18.74 2.57 3.04
C GLU A 93 19.62 2.80 4.29
N THR A 94 20.69 2.02 4.41
CA THR A 94 21.79 2.21 5.36
C THR A 94 22.59 3.47 5.09
#